data_AF-A0A356K604-F1
#
_entry.id   AF-A0A356K604-F1
#
_cell.length_a   1.000
_cell.length_b   1.000
_cell.length_c   1.000
_cell.angle_alpha   90.00
_cell.angle_beta   90.00
_cell.angle_gamma   90.00
#
_symmetry.space_group_name_H-M   'P 1'
#
loop_
_entity.id
_entity.type
_entity.pdbx_description
1 polymer ?
#
loop_
_entity_poly.entity_id
_entity_poly.type
_entity_poly.pdbx_seq_one_letter_code
_entity_poly.pdbx_strand_id
1 'polypeptide(L)'
;MPRSLVIVESPGKIRTINQYLGKEFVVKSSVGHIRDLPTRGRGSDPKQRAKQAAKTRKLSPAKKQAHRKKQARSQLIRRMGVNPDKGWEADYEILPGKEKVVQELKALAEKSDIIYLATDLDREGEAIAWHLREVIGGDPKRFRRVVFNEITRNAIQAAFEH
;
A
#
# COMPACT_ATOMS: atom_id res chain seq x y z
N MET A 1 -5.38 -13.82 -23.60
CA MET A 1 -5.61 -12.92 -22.45
C MET A 1 -5.10 -13.65 -21.22
N PRO A 2 -4.14 -13.10 -20.45
CA PRO A 2 -3.74 -13.73 -19.21
C PRO A 2 -4.95 -13.73 -18.27
N ARG A 3 -5.32 -14.90 -17.76
CA ARG A 3 -6.47 -15.01 -16.85
C ARG A 3 -6.12 -14.47 -15.47
N SER A 4 -4.83 -14.46 -15.14
CA SER A 4 -4.38 -14.27 -13.76
C SER A 4 -3.15 -13.37 -13.66
N LEU A 5 -3.18 -12.41 -12.74
CA LEU A 5 -2.03 -11.60 -12.34
C LEU A 5 -1.38 -12.22 -11.10
N VAL A 6 -0.06 -12.40 -11.12
CA VAL A 6 0.72 -12.85 -9.97
C VAL A 6 1.64 -11.71 -9.54
N ILE A 7 1.55 -11.31 -8.28
CA ILE A 7 2.37 -10.23 -7.73
C ILE A 7 3.35 -10.82 -6.72
N VAL A 8 4.63 -10.64 -6.99
CA VAL A 8 5.75 -11.05 -6.12
C VAL A 8 6.46 -9.84 -5.55
N GLU A 9 7.22 -10.04 -4.49
CA GLU A 9 7.90 -8.92 -3.86
C GLU A 9 9.08 -8.40 -4.69
N SER A 10 10.00 -9.28 -5.13
CA SER A 10 11.26 -8.87 -5.76
C SER A 10 11.33 -9.23 -7.25
N PRO A 11 12.03 -8.42 -8.08
CA PRO A 11 12.19 -8.69 -9.50
C PRO A 11 12.91 -10.01 -9.80
N GLY A 12 13.80 -10.44 -8.90
CA GLY A 12 14.55 -11.69 -9.03
C GLY A 12 13.63 -12.92 -9.09
N LYS A 13 12.53 -12.91 -8.32
CA LYS A 13 11.56 -14.01 -8.28
C LYS A 13 10.75 -14.13 -9.58
N ILE A 14 10.60 -13.04 -10.34
CA ILE A 14 9.81 -13.04 -11.57
C ILE A 14 10.35 -14.08 -12.57
N ARG A 15 11.67 -14.10 -12.79
CA ARG A 15 12.29 -14.97 -13.79
C ARG A 15 12.04 -16.45 -13.48
N THR A 16 12.25 -16.84 -12.23
CA THR A 16 12.09 -18.23 -11.81
C THR A 16 10.62 -18.66 -11.79
N ILE A 17 9.72 -17.83 -11.27
CA ILE A 17 8.29 -18.16 -11.22
C ILE A 17 7.68 -18.23 -12.63
N ASN A 18 8.07 -17.32 -13.54
CA ASN A 18 7.65 -17.39 -14.95
C ASN A 18 8.13 -18.66 -15.68
N GLN A 19 9.19 -19.33 -15.22
CA GLN A 19 9.63 -20.60 -15.83
C GLN A 19 8.74 -21.78 -15.41
N TYR A 20 8.05 -21.66 -14.28
CA TYR A 20 7.23 -22.73 -13.70
C TYR A 20 5.73 -22.51 -13.94
N LEU A 21 5.29 -21.25 -14.07
CA LEU A 21 3.93 -20.88 -14.44
C LEU A 21 3.78 -20.78 -15.97
N GLY A 22 2.61 -21.16 -16.49
CA GLY A 22 2.32 -21.10 -17.92
C GLY A 22 1.97 -19.68 -18.42
N LYS A 23 1.67 -19.59 -19.72
CA LYS A 23 1.38 -18.33 -20.42
C LYS A 23 0.08 -17.65 -19.96
N GLU A 24 -0.74 -18.36 -19.20
CA GLU A 24 -1.98 -17.88 -18.61
C GLU A 24 -1.77 -16.92 -17.43
N PHE A 25 -0.57 -16.89 -16.85
CA PHE A 25 -0.18 -15.99 -15.76
C PHE A 25 0.67 -14.82 -16.26
N VAL A 26 0.43 -13.63 -15.70
CA VAL A 26 1.35 -12.49 -15.81
C VAL A 26 1.98 -12.26 -14.46
N VAL A 27 3.29 -12.44 -14.36
CA VAL A 27 4.04 -12.21 -13.12
C VAL A 27 4.65 -10.82 -13.11
N LYS A 28 4.39 -10.05 -12.04
CA LYS A 28 4.94 -8.70 -11.80
C LYS A 28 5.48 -8.58 -10.39
N SER A 29 6.41 -7.66 -10.20
CA SER A 29 6.98 -7.35 -8.88
C SER A 29 6.45 -6.02 -8.34
N SER A 30 6.17 -5.96 -7.03
CA SER A 30 5.92 -4.70 -6.31
C SER A 30 7.21 -3.93 -6.00
N VAL A 31 8.36 -4.59 -6.19
CA VAL A 31 9.71 -4.10 -5.88
C VAL A 31 9.81 -3.78 -4.37
N GLY A 32 9.36 -4.70 -3.52
CA GLY A 32 9.24 -4.51 -2.08
C GLY A 32 7.94 -3.81 -1.67
N HIS A 33 8.02 -3.00 -0.61
CA HIS A 33 6.91 -2.21 -0.10
C HIS A 33 6.43 -1.14 -1.10
N ILE A 34 5.11 -0.95 -1.16
CA ILE A 34 4.47 0.10 -1.98
C ILE A 34 3.82 1.20 -1.15
N ARG A 35 3.57 0.94 0.13
CA ARG A 35 3.01 1.89 1.09
C ARG A 35 3.78 1.84 2.39
N ASP A 36 3.82 2.98 3.07
CA ASP A 36 4.35 3.13 4.40
C ASP A 36 3.69 4.33 5.10
N LEU A 37 4.02 4.56 6.37
CA LEU A 37 3.67 5.79 7.07
C LEU A 37 4.29 7.02 6.38
N PRO A 38 3.74 8.22 6.58
CA PRO A 38 4.22 9.43 5.93
C PRO A 38 5.66 9.74 6.35
N THR A 39 6.59 9.69 5.40
CA THR A 39 8.01 9.95 5.66
C THR A 39 8.37 11.44 5.58
N ARG A 40 7.47 12.27 5.02
CA ARG A 40 7.65 13.72 4.89
C ARG A 40 6.38 14.47 5.25
N GLY A 41 6.55 15.69 5.74
CA GLY A 41 5.42 16.57 6.00
C GLY A 41 4.69 16.91 4.69
N ARG A 42 3.42 16.51 4.58
CA ARG A 42 2.55 16.96 3.47
C ARG A 42 2.57 18.49 3.42
N GLY A 43 2.98 19.03 2.26
CA GLY A 43 2.88 20.46 1.99
C GLY A 43 1.43 20.90 2.16
N SER A 44 1.18 21.90 2.99
CA SER A 44 -0.17 22.46 3.13
C SER A 44 -0.35 23.59 2.14
N ASP A 45 -1.45 23.56 1.38
CA ASP A 45 -1.84 24.57 0.41
C ASP A 45 -1.83 25.99 1.02
N PRO A 46 -1.16 26.98 0.40
CA PRO A 46 -1.19 28.38 0.81
C PRO A 46 -2.59 28.94 1.08
N LYS A 47 -3.61 28.56 0.29
CA LYS A 47 -4.99 29.02 0.47
C LYS A 47 -5.60 28.49 1.76
N GLN A 48 -5.27 27.24 2.14
CA GLN A 48 -5.75 26.64 3.39
C GLN A 48 -5.07 27.29 4.60
N ARG A 49 -3.78 27.61 4.52
CA ARG A 49 -3.04 28.36 5.55
C ARG A 49 -3.65 29.74 5.79
N ALA A 50 -3.93 30.49 4.72
CA ALA A 50 -4.52 31.83 4.81
C ALA A 50 -5.93 31.79 5.45
N LYS A 51 -6.78 30.83 5.06
CA LYS A 51 -8.10 30.63 5.67
C LYS A 51 -8.01 30.29 7.16
N GLN A 52 -7.05 29.46 7.57
CA GLN A 52 -6.85 29.14 8.98
C GLN A 52 -6.37 30.36 9.77
N ALA A 53 -5.40 31.13 9.25
CA ALA A 53 -4.88 32.33 9.90
C ALA A 53 -5.96 33.42 10.10
N ALA A 54 -6.87 33.59 9.12
CA ALA A 54 -8.00 34.50 9.23
C ALA A 54 -8.99 34.07 10.33
N LYS A 55 -9.22 32.76 10.51
CA LYS A 55 -10.07 32.22 11.59
C LYS A 55 -9.45 32.41 12.97
N THR A 56 -8.14 32.21 13.12
CA THR A 56 -7.46 32.38 14.42
C THR A 56 -7.33 33.83 14.85
N ARG A 57 -7.34 34.80 13.93
CA ARG A 57 -7.28 36.24 14.27
C ARG A 57 -8.46 36.69 15.14
N LYS A 58 -9.66 36.16 14.90
CA LYS A 58 -10.92 36.51 15.59
C LYS A 58 -11.09 35.89 16.99
N LEU A 59 -10.14 35.06 17.44
CA LEU A 59 -10.25 34.35 18.73
C LEU A 59 -9.68 35.15 19.90
N SER A 60 -10.24 34.95 21.11
CA SER A 60 -9.69 35.47 22.36
C SER A 60 -8.34 34.82 22.69
N PRO A 61 -7.51 35.43 23.57
CA PRO A 61 -6.19 34.88 23.92
C PRO A 61 -6.24 33.43 24.43
N ALA A 62 -7.17 33.11 25.33
CA ALA A 62 -7.36 31.76 25.85
C ALA A 62 -7.78 30.75 24.75
N LYS A 63 -8.71 31.15 23.87
CA LYS A 63 -9.14 30.31 22.73
C LYS A 63 -8.02 30.12 21.71
N LYS A 64 -7.16 31.12 21.50
CA LYS A 64 -5.96 31.02 20.65
C LYS A 64 -4.98 29.99 21.20
N GLN A 65 -4.73 29.98 22.51
CA GLN A 65 -3.81 29.02 23.13
C GLN A 65 -4.32 27.58 23.02
N ALA A 66 -5.61 27.34 23.33
CA ALA A 66 -6.22 26.03 23.18
C ALA A 66 -6.20 25.54 21.72
N HIS A 67 -6.51 26.42 20.77
CA HIS A 67 -6.44 26.11 19.35
C HIS A 67 -5.03 25.75 18.89
N ARG A 68 -4.00 26.48 19.34
CA ARG A 68 -2.59 26.16 19.04
C ARG A 68 -2.20 24.79 19.56
N LYS A 69 -2.56 24.44 20.80
CA LYS A 69 -2.30 23.10 21.36
C LYS A 69 -2.99 21.99 20.54
N LYS A 70 -4.26 22.19 20.18
CA LYS A 70 -5.02 21.24 19.35
C LYS A 70 -4.41 21.08 17.96
N GLN A 71 -4.02 22.17 17.32
CA GLN A 71 -3.35 22.13 16.02
C GLN A 71 -1.98 21.44 16.10
N ALA A 72 -1.18 21.72 17.13
CA ALA A 72 0.10 21.05 17.33
C ALA A 72 -0.08 19.53 17.50
N ARG A 73 -1.06 19.08 18.31
CA ARG A 73 -1.39 17.65 18.45
C ARG A 73 -1.82 17.03 17.12
N SER A 74 -2.70 17.71 16.38
CA SER A 74 -3.14 17.24 15.06
C SER A 74 -2.01 17.17 14.04
N GLN A 75 -1.09 18.15 14.04
CA GLN A 75 0.09 18.13 13.17
C GLN A 75 1.07 17.02 13.55
N LEU A 76 1.23 16.74 14.85
CA LEU A 76 2.04 15.62 15.32
C LEU A 76 1.47 14.29 14.84
N ILE A 77 0.17 14.04 15.04
CA ILE A 77 -0.53 12.84 14.55
C ILE A 77 -0.33 12.68 13.04
N ARG A 78 -0.55 13.75 12.28
CA ARG A 78 -0.35 13.73 10.82
C ARG A 78 1.09 13.43 10.41
N ARG A 79 2.08 13.91 11.17
CA ARG A 79 3.50 13.63 10.90
C ARG A 79 3.88 12.19 11.27
N MET A 80 3.33 11.67 12.36
CA MET A 80 3.57 10.28 12.78
C MET A 80 2.87 9.28 11.85
N GLY A 81 1.77 9.69 11.21
CA GLY A 81 0.95 8.79 10.39
C GLY A 81 0.09 7.83 11.19
N VAL A 82 0.14 7.89 12.53
CA VAL A 82 -0.67 7.05 13.42
C VAL A 82 -1.42 7.93 14.40
N ASN A 83 -2.65 7.55 14.71
CA ASN A 83 -3.54 8.30 15.59
C ASN A 83 -3.79 7.56 16.93
N PRO A 84 -2.99 7.84 17.98
CA PRO A 84 -3.19 7.23 19.30
C PRO A 84 -4.56 7.55 19.92
N ASP A 85 -5.16 8.67 19.52
CA ASP A 85 -6.42 9.16 20.08
C ASP A 85 -7.64 8.52 19.39
N LYS A 86 -7.43 7.74 18.32
CA LYS A 86 -8.49 7.09 17.53
C LYS A 86 -8.11 5.64 17.19
N GLY A 87 -7.88 4.83 18.23
CA GLY A 87 -7.66 3.40 18.09
C GLY A 87 -6.44 3.03 17.25
N TRP A 88 -5.40 3.86 17.24
CA TRP A 88 -4.16 3.65 16.47
C TRP A 88 -4.37 3.58 14.95
N GLU A 89 -5.41 4.23 14.43
CA GLU A 89 -5.63 4.34 12.98
C GLU A 89 -4.37 4.88 12.29
N ALA A 90 -3.93 4.16 11.26
CA ALA A 90 -2.74 4.48 10.47
C ALA A 90 -3.14 5.08 9.12
N ASP A 91 -2.44 6.15 8.73
CA ASP A 91 -2.57 6.83 7.45
C ASP A 91 -1.39 6.42 6.55
N TYR A 92 -1.61 5.36 5.77
CA TYR A 92 -0.62 4.84 4.84
C TYR A 92 -0.60 5.64 3.53
N GLU A 93 0.59 6.04 3.11
CA GLU A 93 0.84 6.75 1.85
C GLU A 93 1.61 5.85 0.87
N ILE A 94 1.38 6.04 -0.43
CA ILE A 94 2.21 5.39 -1.46
C ILE A 94 3.62 5.97 -1.36
N LEU A 95 4.62 5.08 -1.32
CA LEU A 95 6.01 5.50 -1.25
C LEU A 95 6.42 6.30 -2.50
N PRO A 96 7.19 7.39 -2.34
CA PRO A 96 7.66 8.18 -3.48
C PRO A 96 8.43 7.32 -4.49
N GLY A 97 8.07 7.42 -5.77
CA GLY A 97 8.66 6.64 -6.86
C GLY A 97 7.97 5.29 -7.12
N LYS A 98 7.01 4.87 -6.28
CA LYS A 98 6.20 3.66 -6.49
C LYS A 98 4.90 3.91 -7.24
N GLU A 99 4.59 5.15 -7.61
CA GLU A 99 3.33 5.53 -8.24
C GLU A 99 3.14 4.81 -9.59
N LYS A 100 4.20 4.74 -10.39
CA LYS A 100 4.18 4.03 -11.68
C LYS A 100 3.93 2.53 -11.51
N VAL A 101 4.58 1.91 -10.53
CA VAL A 101 4.40 0.48 -10.21
C VAL A 101 2.96 0.22 -9.80
N VAL A 102 2.41 1.07 -8.91
CA VAL A 102 1.01 0.95 -8.49
C VAL A 102 0.04 1.11 -9.66
N GLN A 103 0.27 2.09 -10.54
CA GLN A 103 -0.56 2.29 -11.73
C GLN A 103 -0.52 1.09 -12.67
N GLU A 104 0.67 0.52 -12.91
CA GLU A 104 0.82 -0.68 -13.74
C GLU A 104 0.11 -1.89 -13.13
N LEU A 105 0.29 -2.14 -11.82
CA LEU A 105 -0.38 -3.23 -11.12
C LEU A 105 -1.91 -3.08 -11.16
N LYS A 106 -2.44 -1.87 -11.02
CA LYS A 106 -3.88 -1.59 -11.17
C LYS A 106 -4.37 -1.90 -12.57
N ALA A 107 -3.68 -1.41 -13.60
CA ALA A 107 -4.07 -1.64 -14.99
C ALA A 107 -4.03 -3.13 -15.37
N LEU A 108 -3.12 -3.91 -14.81
CA LEU A 108 -3.07 -5.36 -15.01
C LEU A 108 -4.13 -6.09 -14.19
N ALA A 109 -4.38 -5.64 -12.97
CA ALA A 109 -5.44 -6.17 -12.12
C ALA A 109 -6.82 -6.00 -12.77
N GLU A 110 -7.10 -4.86 -13.41
CA GLU A 110 -8.36 -4.65 -14.16
C GLU A 110 -8.56 -5.64 -15.30
N LYS A 111 -7.46 -6.11 -15.92
CA LYS A 111 -7.49 -7.04 -17.06
C LYS A 111 -7.46 -8.52 -16.67
N SER A 112 -7.31 -8.83 -15.38
CA SER A 112 -7.13 -10.18 -14.87
C SER A 112 -8.35 -10.61 -14.07
N ASP A 113 -8.77 -11.87 -14.19
CA ASP A 113 -9.91 -12.37 -13.42
C ASP A 113 -9.53 -12.56 -11.94
N ILE A 114 -8.36 -13.17 -11.73
CA ILE A 114 -7.80 -13.52 -10.41
C ILE A 114 -6.45 -12.83 -10.20
N ILE A 115 -6.21 -12.38 -8.96
CA ILE A 115 -4.97 -11.75 -8.52
C ILE A 115 -4.34 -12.62 -7.43
N TYR A 116 -3.21 -13.23 -7.74
CA TYR A 116 -2.41 -14.02 -6.80
C TYR A 116 -1.37 -13.14 -6.11
N LEU A 117 -1.41 -13.12 -4.78
CA LEU A 117 -0.43 -12.46 -3.92
C LEU A 117 0.59 -13.50 -3.47
N ALA A 118 1.76 -13.48 -4.11
CA ALA A 118 2.85 -14.44 -3.96
C ALA A 118 4.05 -13.79 -3.24
N THR A 119 3.78 -13.15 -2.10
CA THR A 119 4.79 -12.62 -1.18
C THR A 119 5.30 -13.71 -0.24
N ASP A 120 6.38 -13.42 0.48
CA ASP A 120 7.06 -14.41 1.33
C ASP A 120 6.21 -14.91 2.50
N LEU A 121 6.54 -16.12 3.00
CA LEU A 121 5.90 -16.73 4.18
C LEU A 121 6.46 -16.09 5.45
N ASP A 122 6.24 -14.79 5.61
CA ASP A 122 6.52 -14.10 6.86
C ASP A 122 5.53 -12.96 7.07
N ARG A 123 5.63 -12.32 8.24
CA ARG A 123 4.77 -11.19 8.61
C ARG A 123 4.92 -9.99 7.67
N GLU A 124 6.10 -9.82 7.07
CA GLU A 124 6.40 -8.70 6.19
C GLU A 124 5.72 -8.91 4.83
N GLY A 125 5.84 -10.13 4.28
CA GLY A 125 5.15 -10.59 3.10
C GLY A 125 3.63 -10.49 3.24
N GLU A 126 3.06 -10.84 4.39
CA GLU A 126 1.62 -10.65 4.65
C GLU A 126 1.23 -9.16 4.67
N ALA A 127 2.03 -8.31 5.30
CA ALA A 127 1.78 -6.87 5.30
C ALA A 127 1.85 -6.27 3.88
N ILE A 128 2.82 -6.71 3.07
CA ILE A 128 2.95 -6.31 1.66
C ILE A 128 1.74 -6.79 0.85
N ALA A 129 1.31 -8.05 1.02
CA ALA A 129 0.13 -8.59 0.36
C ALA A 129 -1.13 -7.79 0.72
N TRP A 130 -1.30 -7.48 2.00
CA TRP A 130 -2.40 -6.63 2.46
C TRP A 130 -2.32 -5.23 1.84
N HIS A 131 -1.15 -4.58 1.85
CA HIS A 131 -0.95 -3.28 1.19
C HIS A 131 -1.29 -3.31 -0.30
N LEU A 132 -0.89 -4.35 -1.02
CA LEU A 132 -1.22 -4.54 -2.43
C LEU A 132 -2.72 -4.64 -2.65
N ARG A 133 -3.42 -5.46 -1.85
CA ARG A 133 -4.88 -5.61 -1.92
C ARG A 133 -5.60 -4.29 -1.70
N GLU A 134 -5.25 -3.56 -0.65
CA GLU A 134 -5.88 -2.28 -0.32
C GLU A 134 -5.60 -1.21 -1.38
N VAL A 135 -4.41 -1.20 -1.98
CA VAL A 135 -4.06 -0.23 -3.02
C VAL A 135 -4.75 -0.54 -4.34
N ILE A 136 -4.72 -1.80 -4.77
CA ILE A 136 -5.35 -2.25 -6.02
C ILE A 136 -6.88 -2.09 -5.91
N GLY A 137 -7.45 -2.47 -4.77
CA GLY A 137 -8.90 -2.41 -4.53
C GLY A 137 -9.68 -3.42 -5.36
N GLY A 138 -11.01 -3.24 -5.41
CA GLY A 138 -11.93 -4.15 -6.09
C GLY A 138 -12.48 -5.25 -5.18
N ASP A 139 -13.08 -6.30 -5.78
CA ASP A 139 -13.70 -7.39 -5.05
C ASP A 139 -12.64 -8.24 -4.32
N PRO A 140 -12.71 -8.36 -2.97
CA PRO A 140 -11.83 -9.22 -2.18
C PRO A 140 -11.78 -10.68 -2.66
N LYS A 141 -12.85 -11.19 -3.27
CA LYS A 141 -12.93 -12.58 -3.78
C LYS A 141 -11.98 -12.85 -4.94
N ARG A 142 -11.51 -11.80 -5.64
CA ARG A 142 -10.55 -11.92 -6.74
C ARG A 142 -9.12 -12.14 -6.26
N PHE A 143 -8.84 -11.90 -4.98
CA PHE A 143 -7.51 -12.05 -4.42
C PHE A 143 -7.32 -13.47 -3.86
N ARG A 144 -6.20 -14.10 -4.22
CA ARG A 144 -5.75 -15.39 -3.69
C ARG A 144 -4.38 -15.22 -3.08
N ARG A 145 -4.20 -15.66 -1.83
CA ARG A 145 -2.90 -15.66 -1.18
C ARG A 145 -2.22 -16.99 -1.47
N VAL A 146 -1.04 -16.94 -2.07
CA VAL A 146 -0.25 -18.13 -2.41
C VAL A 146 1.08 -18.07 -1.70
N VAL A 147 1.43 -19.15 -1.01
CA VAL A 147 2.63 -19.18 -0.20
C VAL A 147 3.46 -20.42 -0.54
N PHE A 148 4.78 -20.25 -0.57
CA PHE A 148 5.73 -21.32 -0.84
C PHE A 148 7.00 -21.08 -0.01
N ASN A 149 7.58 -22.16 0.49
CA ASN A 149 8.82 -22.12 1.30
C ASN A 149 10.08 -22.09 0.44
N GLU A 150 9.96 -22.56 -0.81
CA GLU A 150 11.05 -22.67 -1.76
C GLU A 150 10.57 -22.38 -3.18
N ILE A 151 11.47 -21.93 -4.04
CA ILE A 151 11.17 -21.62 -5.43
C ILE A 151 11.62 -22.79 -6.30
N THR A 152 10.94 -23.93 -6.15
CA THR A 152 11.10 -25.13 -6.99
C THR A 152 9.86 -25.32 -7.86
N ARG A 153 9.98 -26.04 -9.00
CA ARG A 153 8.85 -26.28 -9.90
C ARG A 153 7.66 -26.91 -9.15
N ASN A 154 7.93 -27.94 -8.35
CA ASN A 154 6.88 -28.67 -7.62
C ASN A 154 6.22 -27.80 -6.56
N ALA A 155 7.00 -27.05 -5.78
CA ALA A 155 6.45 -26.17 -4.75
C ALA A 155 5.58 -25.07 -5.35
N ILE A 156 6.01 -24.45 -6.46
CA ILE A 156 5.22 -23.41 -7.13
C ILE A 156 3.95 -24.00 -7.74
N GLN A 157 3.99 -25.16 -8.40
CA GLN A 157 2.78 -25.79 -8.94
C GLN A 157 1.78 -26.14 -7.84
N ALA A 158 2.24 -26.82 -6.79
CA ALA A 158 1.40 -27.17 -5.64
C ALA A 158 0.79 -25.93 -4.96
N ALA A 159 1.54 -24.83 -4.85
CA ALA A 159 1.06 -23.61 -4.22
C ALA A 159 -0.04 -22.88 -5.03
N PHE A 160 -0.16 -23.16 -6.33
CA PHE A 160 -1.19 -22.58 -7.21
C PHE A 160 -2.35 -23.54 -7.50
N GLU A 161 -2.24 -24.81 -7.11
CA GLU A 161 -3.31 -25.82 -7.19
C GLU A 161 -4.29 -25.75 -5.99
N HIS A 162 -3.87 -25.12 -4.88
CA HIS A 162 -4.62 -24.98 -3.63
C HIS A 162 -5.02 -23.52 -3.36
#